data_AF-A0A2E6P0M2-F1
#
_entry.id   AF-A0A2E6P0M2-F1
#
_cell.length_a   1.000
_cell.length_b   1.000
_cell.length_c   1.000
_cell.angle_alpha   90.00
_cell.angle_beta   90.00
_cell.angle_gamma   90.00
#
_symmetry.space_group_name_H-M   'P 1'
#
loop_
_entity.id
_entity.type
_entity.pdbx_description
1 polymer ?
#
loop_
_entity_poly.entity_id
_entity_poly.type
_entity_poly.pdbx_seq_one_letter_code
_entity_poly.pdbx_strand_id
1 'polypeptide(L)'
;MFLVTTANQNFWKTGEKILFLGEWCKLYDQKHIWSKLDYETLPSHWEDRERVNHRYTYLDNIYEKYLSCLTSTLNNYHGEDNSEKYWRIILGPWLSIFIGVIFDRYLSIKTVINSKKDTHTWIPPLDIDQWVPLDTLNFSARASEDINFNLFLYSQILFRLEKIPFEIKRDCEFSELKVQEGTQSQGISGRFKRTTKRFFEKLLSKTPDHYKQIVFFECALSFREFLKLNFLLGQISCLVPQKDSAPFIAPIQK
;
A
#
# COMPACT_ATOMS: atom_id res chain seq x y z
N MET A 1 -10.74 8.43 -28.13
CA MET A 1 -10.34 9.26 -26.97
C MET A 1 -9.20 8.55 -26.25
N PHE A 2 -8.22 9.27 -25.70
CA PHE A 2 -7.07 8.66 -25.05
C PHE A 2 -7.28 8.50 -23.55
N LEU A 3 -7.28 7.26 -23.04
CA LEU A 3 -7.41 6.96 -21.62
C LEU A 3 -6.06 7.14 -20.91
N VAL A 4 -6.04 7.95 -19.87
CA VAL A 4 -4.89 8.15 -18.98
C VAL A 4 -5.16 7.45 -17.66
N THR A 5 -4.29 6.50 -17.29
CA THR A 5 -4.39 5.69 -16.06
C THR A 5 -3.38 6.09 -14.98
N THR A 6 -2.56 7.13 -15.23
CA THR A 6 -1.45 7.54 -14.35
C THR A 6 -1.22 9.04 -14.40
N ALA A 7 -0.59 9.58 -13.35
CA ALA A 7 -0.06 10.93 -13.33
C ALA A 7 1.26 11.10 -14.09
N ASN A 8 1.90 10.00 -14.50
CA ASN A 8 3.11 10.07 -15.30
C ASN A 8 2.79 10.58 -16.72
N GLN A 9 3.22 11.82 -17.01
CA GLN A 9 2.93 12.50 -18.27
C GLN A 9 3.59 11.85 -19.49
N ASN A 10 4.64 11.03 -19.29
CA ASN A 10 5.21 10.25 -20.38
C ASN A 10 4.17 9.27 -20.96
N PHE A 11 3.12 8.93 -20.22
CA PHE A 11 2.02 8.09 -20.67
C PHE A 11 0.77 8.89 -21.08
N TRP A 12 0.91 10.18 -21.38
CA TRP A 12 -0.20 11.02 -21.87
C TRP A 12 -0.03 11.32 -23.36
N LYS A 13 -1.13 11.17 -24.11
CA LYS A 13 -1.19 11.57 -25.53
C LYS A 13 -1.98 12.88 -25.65
N THR A 14 -1.28 14.01 -25.52
CA THR A 14 -1.87 15.36 -25.45
C THR A 14 -2.43 15.89 -26.78
N GLY A 15 -2.18 15.19 -27.90
CA GLY A 15 -2.71 15.55 -29.22
C GLY A 15 -4.17 15.12 -29.45
N GLU A 16 -4.78 14.44 -28.50
CA GLU A 16 -6.17 13.95 -28.57
C GLU A 16 -6.93 14.32 -27.30
N LYS A 17 -8.27 14.24 -27.36
CA LYS A 17 -9.10 14.37 -26.16
C LYS A 17 -8.72 13.29 -25.14
N ILE A 18 -8.50 13.70 -23.89
CA ILE A 18 -8.07 12.84 -22.79
C ILE A 18 -9.27 12.43 -21.93
N LEU A 19 -9.27 11.17 -21.50
CA LEU A 19 -10.08 10.68 -20.39
C LEU A 19 -9.16 10.30 -19.24
N PHE A 20 -9.14 11.10 -18.18
CA PHE A 20 -8.48 10.70 -16.94
C PHE A 20 -9.31 9.64 -16.22
N LEU A 21 -8.66 8.52 -15.85
CA LEU A 21 -9.29 7.42 -15.12
C LEU A 21 -9.85 7.86 -13.76
N GLY A 22 -9.21 8.85 -13.15
CA GLY A 22 -9.65 9.47 -11.91
C GLY A 22 -8.82 10.70 -11.55
N GLU A 23 -9.19 11.38 -10.48
CA GLU A 23 -8.52 12.60 -10.02
C GLU A 23 -7.03 12.40 -9.67
N TRP A 24 -6.65 11.21 -9.22
CA TRP A 24 -5.26 10.87 -8.90
C TRP A 24 -4.31 10.91 -10.11
N CYS A 25 -4.84 10.94 -11.34
CA CYS A 25 -4.03 11.15 -12.54
C CYS A 25 -3.65 12.63 -12.74
N LYS A 26 -4.22 13.57 -11.99
CA LYS A 26 -4.02 15.02 -12.14
C LYS A 26 -3.35 15.61 -10.91
N LEU A 27 -2.04 15.46 -10.79
CA LEU A 27 -1.29 16.03 -9.66
C LEU A 27 -1.45 17.55 -9.62
N TYR A 28 -1.64 18.09 -8.41
CA TYR A 28 -1.86 19.53 -8.22
C TYR A 28 -0.70 20.38 -8.74
N ASP A 29 0.55 19.94 -8.50
CA ASP A 29 1.76 20.64 -8.96
C ASP A 29 1.85 20.73 -10.49
N GLN A 30 1.16 19.83 -11.19
CA GLN A 30 1.09 19.78 -12.65
C GLN A 30 -0.16 20.48 -13.22
N LYS A 31 -0.91 21.22 -12.40
CA LYS A 31 -2.14 21.93 -12.82
C LYS A 31 -1.94 22.84 -14.01
N HIS A 32 -0.80 23.53 -14.07
CA HIS A 32 -0.43 24.41 -15.18
C HIS A 32 -0.33 23.69 -16.54
N ILE A 33 -0.28 22.35 -16.54
CA ILE A 33 -0.25 21.48 -17.71
C ILE A 33 -1.64 20.92 -17.98
N TRP A 34 -2.19 20.12 -17.05
CA TRP A 34 -3.44 19.40 -17.32
C TRP A 34 -4.65 20.33 -17.44
N SER A 35 -4.64 21.52 -16.85
CA SER A 35 -5.76 22.47 -16.97
C SER A 35 -5.91 23.06 -18.37
N LYS A 36 -4.93 22.88 -19.24
CA LYS A 36 -4.92 23.38 -20.63
C LYS A 36 -5.31 22.30 -21.65
N LEU A 37 -5.44 21.05 -21.22
CA LEU A 37 -5.79 19.93 -22.08
C LEU A 37 -7.31 19.87 -22.30
N ASP A 38 -7.75 19.35 -23.45
CA ASP A 38 -9.14 18.93 -23.61
C ASP A 38 -9.32 17.58 -22.92
N TYR A 39 -9.95 17.59 -21.74
CA TYR A 39 -10.08 16.39 -20.93
C TYR A 39 -11.47 16.22 -20.30
N GLU A 40 -11.79 14.96 -20.05
CA GLU A 40 -12.84 14.53 -19.13
C GLU A 40 -12.19 13.72 -17.99
N THR A 41 -12.87 13.63 -16.84
CA THR A 41 -12.45 12.74 -15.75
C THR A 41 -13.60 11.83 -15.39
N LEU A 42 -13.32 10.54 -15.23
CA LEU A 42 -14.34 9.61 -14.79
C LEU A 42 -14.73 9.87 -13.32
N PRO A 43 -16.03 9.77 -12.99
CA PRO A 43 -16.48 9.88 -11.61
C PRO A 43 -15.95 8.70 -10.79
N SER A 44 -15.81 8.91 -9.48
CA SER A 44 -15.34 7.87 -8.57
C SER A 44 -16.38 6.75 -8.43
N HIS A 45 -15.95 5.49 -8.53
CA HIS A 45 -16.83 4.33 -8.32
C HIS A 45 -17.17 4.06 -6.84
N TRP A 46 -16.68 4.91 -5.93
CA TRP A 46 -16.93 4.85 -4.48
C TRP A 46 -18.10 5.72 -4.02
N GLU A 47 -18.75 6.47 -4.92
CA GLU A 47 -19.89 7.32 -4.58
C GLU A 47 -21.17 6.52 -4.24
N ASP A 48 -21.28 5.28 -4.76
CA ASP A 48 -22.41 4.37 -4.48
C ASP A 48 -22.17 3.55 -3.20
N ARG A 49 -22.61 4.11 -2.07
CA ARG A 49 -22.48 3.50 -0.73
C ARG A 49 -23.37 2.27 -0.51
N GLU A 50 -24.43 2.08 -1.30
CA GLU A 50 -25.37 0.96 -1.11
C GLU A 50 -24.73 -0.40 -1.43
N ARG A 51 -23.60 -0.41 -2.16
CA ARG A 51 -22.90 -1.63 -2.59
C ARG A 51 -21.78 -2.10 -1.66
N VAL A 52 -21.56 -1.41 -0.55
CA VAL A 52 -20.39 -1.65 0.31
C VAL A 52 -20.41 -3.04 0.95
N ASN A 53 -21.52 -3.47 1.56
CA ASN A 53 -21.62 -4.79 2.20
C ASN A 53 -21.45 -5.94 1.19
N HIS A 54 -22.07 -5.84 0.01
CA HIS A 54 -21.91 -6.84 -1.04
C HIS A 54 -20.46 -6.94 -1.53
N ARG A 55 -19.73 -5.83 -1.61
CA ARG A 55 -18.30 -5.83 -1.97
C ARG A 55 -17.45 -6.51 -0.89
N TYR A 56 -17.73 -6.27 0.39
CA TYR A 56 -17.02 -6.95 1.46
C TYR A 56 -17.19 -8.47 1.41
N THR A 57 -18.43 -8.96 1.33
CA THR A 57 -18.67 -10.41 1.21
C THR A 57 -18.05 -11.00 -0.05
N TYR A 58 -18.06 -10.26 -1.17
CA TYR A 58 -17.40 -10.69 -2.40
C TYR A 58 -15.89 -10.82 -2.24
N LEU A 59 -15.23 -9.85 -1.62
CA LEU A 59 -13.78 -9.88 -1.41
C LEU A 59 -13.37 -10.95 -0.39
N ASP A 60 -14.18 -11.16 0.64
CA ASP A 60 -13.96 -12.23 1.63
C ASP A 60 -13.97 -13.60 0.95
N ASN A 61 -14.96 -13.88 0.08
CA ASN A 61 -15.00 -15.12 -0.69
C ASN A 61 -13.78 -15.29 -1.62
N ILE A 62 -13.29 -14.21 -2.22
CA ILE A 62 -12.05 -14.25 -3.03
C ILE A 62 -10.85 -14.57 -2.13
N TYR A 63 -10.77 -13.91 -0.97
CA TYR A 63 -9.71 -14.11 0.00
C TYR A 63 -9.64 -15.56 0.48
N GLU A 64 -10.75 -16.13 0.93
CA GLU A 64 -10.83 -17.53 1.38
C GLU A 64 -10.37 -18.50 0.30
N LYS A 65 -10.84 -18.30 -0.93
CA LYS A 65 -10.44 -19.12 -2.08
C LYS A 65 -8.92 -19.08 -2.31
N TYR A 66 -8.34 -17.89 -2.39
CA TYR A 66 -6.90 -17.76 -2.67
C TYR A 66 -6.03 -18.16 -1.49
N LEU A 67 -6.48 -17.97 -0.25
CA LEU A 67 -5.77 -18.43 0.93
C LEU A 67 -5.62 -19.96 0.94
N SER A 68 -6.68 -20.70 0.58
CA SER A 68 -6.65 -22.16 0.46
C SER A 68 -5.68 -22.63 -0.64
N CYS A 69 -5.71 -21.98 -1.82
CA CYS A 69 -4.77 -22.25 -2.90
C CYS A 69 -3.32 -21.97 -2.51
N LEU A 70 -3.07 -20.84 -1.85
CA LEU A 70 -1.73 -20.42 -1.43
C LEU A 70 -1.20 -21.32 -0.31
N THR A 71 -2.03 -21.72 0.64
CA THR A 71 -1.68 -22.71 1.67
C THR A 71 -1.11 -23.97 1.04
N SER A 72 -1.83 -24.55 0.07
CA SER A 72 -1.39 -25.77 -0.62
C SER A 72 -0.08 -25.56 -1.39
N THR A 73 0.05 -24.41 -2.05
CA THR A 73 1.25 -24.07 -2.84
C THR A 73 2.47 -23.86 -1.96
N LEU A 74 2.32 -23.14 -0.85
CA LEU A 74 3.40 -22.83 0.09
C LEU A 74 3.85 -24.05 0.87
N ASN A 75 2.91 -24.88 1.34
CA ASN A 75 3.24 -26.17 1.95
C ASN A 75 4.10 -27.03 1.01
N ASN A 76 3.70 -27.17 -0.25
CA ASN A 76 4.47 -27.91 -1.24
C ASN A 76 5.86 -27.30 -1.49
N TYR A 77 5.93 -25.97 -1.64
CA TYR A 77 7.21 -25.28 -1.87
C TYR A 77 8.18 -25.38 -0.69
N HIS A 78 7.68 -25.33 0.54
CA HIS A 78 8.49 -25.40 1.75
C HIS A 78 8.71 -26.83 2.26
N GLY A 79 8.03 -27.83 1.71
CA GLY A 79 8.05 -29.21 2.23
C GLY A 79 7.38 -29.34 3.60
N GLU A 80 6.40 -28.48 3.87
CA GLU A 80 5.68 -28.38 5.15
C GLU A 80 4.23 -28.85 5.00
N ASP A 81 3.54 -29.12 6.11
CA ASP A 81 2.11 -29.45 6.13
C ASP A 81 1.36 -28.59 7.17
N ASN A 82 1.51 -27.27 7.04
CA ASN A 82 0.88 -26.33 7.96
C ASN A 82 -0.58 -26.08 7.59
N SER A 83 -1.43 -25.91 8.62
CA SER A 83 -2.85 -25.63 8.43
C SER A 83 -3.13 -24.29 7.73
N GLU A 84 -4.31 -24.16 7.10
CA GLU A 84 -4.74 -22.88 6.53
C GLU A 84 -4.79 -21.75 7.59
N LYS A 85 -5.16 -22.08 8.84
CA LYS A 85 -5.13 -21.11 9.95
C LYS A 85 -3.72 -20.57 10.22
N TYR A 86 -2.70 -21.40 10.09
CA TYR A 86 -1.31 -20.96 10.23
C TYR A 86 -0.96 -19.97 9.12
N TRP A 87 -1.23 -20.32 7.86
CA TRP A 87 -0.97 -19.43 6.72
C TRP A 87 -1.80 -18.16 6.74
N ARG A 88 -3.02 -18.21 7.31
CA ARG A 88 -3.84 -17.03 7.54
C ARG A 88 -3.16 -16.02 8.45
N ILE A 89 -2.46 -16.47 9.50
CA ILE A 89 -1.74 -15.58 10.42
C ILE A 89 -0.56 -14.93 9.70
N ILE A 90 0.17 -15.70 8.88
CA ILE A 90 1.39 -15.22 8.21
C ILE A 90 1.08 -14.36 6.96
N LEU A 91 0.26 -14.89 6.06
CA LEU A 91 -0.02 -14.32 4.73
C LEU A 91 -1.32 -13.54 4.67
N GLY A 92 -2.23 -13.74 5.63
CA GLY A 92 -3.55 -13.13 5.60
C GLY A 92 -3.55 -11.60 5.49
N PRO A 93 -2.74 -10.86 6.27
CA PRO A 93 -2.66 -9.41 6.14
C PRO A 93 -2.23 -8.97 4.73
N TRP A 94 -1.22 -9.63 4.16
CA TRP A 94 -0.74 -9.34 2.82
C TRP A 94 -1.82 -9.60 1.76
N LEU A 95 -2.45 -10.78 1.81
CA LEU A 95 -3.44 -11.20 0.83
C LEU A 95 -4.69 -10.31 0.83
N SER A 96 -5.15 -9.91 2.03
CA SER A 96 -6.30 -9.02 2.18
C SER A 96 -6.04 -7.67 1.51
N ILE A 97 -4.89 -7.05 1.80
CA ILE A 97 -4.50 -5.76 1.20
C ILE A 97 -4.34 -5.93 -0.32
N PHE A 98 -3.66 -6.99 -0.76
CA PHE A 98 -3.44 -7.28 -2.19
C PHE A 98 -4.75 -7.38 -2.96
N ILE A 99 -5.70 -8.19 -2.50
CA ILE A 99 -7.00 -8.36 -3.15
C ILE A 99 -7.77 -7.03 -3.19
N GLY A 100 -7.80 -6.28 -2.10
CA GLY A 100 -8.48 -4.98 -2.04
C GLY A 100 -7.93 -3.97 -3.05
N VAL A 101 -6.60 -3.85 -3.09
CA VAL A 101 -5.85 -2.97 -4.01
C VAL A 101 -6.14 -3.32 -5.48
N ILE A 102 -6.04 -4.61 -5.84
CA ILE A 102 -6.30 -5.06 -7.22
C ILE A 102 -7.77 -4.87 -7.58
N PHE A 103 -8.69 -5.16 -6.66
CA PHE A 103 -10.13 -5.02 -6.89
C PHE A 103 -10.54 -3.56 -7.14
N ASP A 104 -10.01 -2.62 -6.37
CA ASP A 104 -10.24 -1.18 -6.56
C ASP A 104 -9.83 -0.73 -7.98
N ARG A 105 -8.62 -1.11 -8.41
CA ARG A 105 -8.11 -0.80 -9.76
C ARG A 105 -8.93 -1.47 -10.84
N TYR A 106 -9.35 -2.71 -10.62
CA TYR A 106 -10.24 -3.43 -11.52
C TYR A 106 -11.58 -2.71 -11.69
N LEU A 107 -12.18 -2.22 -10.61
CA LEU A 107 -13.42 -1.45 -10.67
C LEU A 107 -13.25 -0.13 -11.44
N SER A 108 -12.12 0.55 -11.27
CA SER A 108 -11.79 1.75 -12.05
C SER A 108 -11.79 1.45 -13.56
N ILE A 109 -11.09 0.40 -14.01
CA ILE A 109 -11.08 -0.01 -15.43
C ILE A 109 -12.47 -0.46 -15.89
N LYS A 110 -13.22 -1.18 -15.04
CA LYS A 110 -14.58 -1.59 -15.33
C LYS A 110 -15.52 -0.41 -15.57
N THR A 111 -15.33 0.70 -14.86
CA THR A 111 -16.08 1.95 -15.10
C THR A 111 -15.82 2.49 -16.50
N VAL A 112 -14.57 2.45 -16.99
CA VAL A 112 -14.26 2.84 -18.38
C VAL A 112 -15.00 1.93 -19.37
N ILE A 113 -14.88 0.61 -19.19
CA ILE A 113 -15.53 -0.38 -20.07
C ILE A 113 -17.05 -0.16 -20.11
N ASN A 114 -17.66 0.05 -18.95
CA ASN A 114 -19.10 0.26 -18.83
C ASN A 114 -19.57 1.61 -19.38
N SER A 115 -18.69 2.61 -19.44
CA SER A 115 -19.00 3.92 -20.04
C SER A 115 -19.23 3.84 -21.55
N LYS A 116 -18.84 2.72 -22.20
CA LYS A 116 -18.92 2.49 -23.65
C LYS A 116 -18.24 3.56 -24.50
N LYS A 117 -17.34 4.35 -23.90
CA LYS A 117 -16.53 5.33 -24.64
C LYS A 117 -15.44 4.59 -25.40
N ASP A 118 -15.28 4.94 -26.68
CA ASP A 118 -14.20 4.41 -27.50
C ASP A 118 -12.86 5.01 -27.05
N THR A 119 -12.11 4.19 -26.32
CA THR A 119 -10.89 4.57 -25.61
C THR A 119 -9.75 3.65 -25.99
N HIS A 120 -8.56 4.21 -26.09
CA HIS A 120 -7.32 3.46 -26.17
C HIS A 120 -6.29 4.09 -25.23
N THR A 121 -5.24 3.36 -24.88
CA THR A 121 -4.24 3.84 -23.92
C THR A 121 -2.83 3.35 -24.26
N TRP A 122 -1.85 3.84 -23.51
CA TRP A 122 -0.50 3.32 -23.51
C TRP A 122 -0.23 2.55 -22.25
N ILE A 123 0.44 1.41 -22.39
CA ILE A 123 0.98 0.66 -21.26
C ILE A 123 2.50 0.52 -21.40
N PRO A 124 3.24 0.49 -20.29
CA PRO A 124 4.66 0.15 -20.32
C PRO A 124 4.85 -1.34 -20.63
N PRO A 125 6.08 -1.76 -21.00
CA PRO A 125 6.46 -3.17 -20.99
C PRO A 125 6.22 -3.80 -19.61
N LEU A 126 5.56 -4.96 -19.58
CA LEU A 126 5.21 -5.66 -18.35
C LEU A 126 6.33 -6.63 -17.98
N ASP A 127 7.27 -6.20 -17.15
CA ASP A 127 8.27 -7.07 -16.52
C ASP A 127 7.90 -7.31 -15.06
N ILE A 128 7.23 -8.43 -14.79
CA ILE A 128 6.69 -8.74 -13.45
C ILE A 128 7.79 -8.75 -12.39
N ASP A 129 8.97 -9.28 -12.72
CA ASP A 129 10.07 -9.49 -11.77
C ASP A 129 10.61 -8.17 -11.22
N GLN A 130 10.47 -7.07 -11.96
CA GLN A 130 10.87 -5.73 -11.52
C GLN A 130 9.92 -5.10 -10.51
N TRP A 131 8.66 -5.51 -10.52
CA TRP A 131 7.59 -4.85 -9.75
C TRP A 131 7.12 -5.68 -8.55
N VAL A 132 7.74 -6.84 -8.29
CA VAL A 132 7.42 -7.65 -7.10
C VAL A 132 7.78 -6.87 -5.82
N PRO A 133 6.82 -6.59 -4.93
CA PRO A 133 7.10 -5.95 -3.65
C PRO A 133 7.89 -6.89 -2.72
N LEU A 134 8.72 -6.31 -1.86
CA LEU A 134 9.55 -7.07 -0.93
C LEU A 134 8.75 -7.69 0.22
N ASP A 135 7.78 -6.95 0.74
CA ASP A 135 6.94 -7.35 1.88
C ASP A 135 5.59 -6.60 1.85
N THR A 136 4.75 -6.85 2.86
CA THR A 136 3.42 -6.24 3.02
C THR A 136 3.45 -4.71 3.15
N LEU A 137 4.44 -4.16 3.84
CA LEU A 137 4.56 -2.71 4.04
C LEU A 137 5.04 -2.05 2.75
N ASN A 138 6.01 -2.65 2.07
CA ASN A 138 6.51 -2.21 0.78
C ASN A 138 5.39 -2.23 -0.28
N PHE A 139 4.59 -3.31 -0.33
CA PHE A 139 3.43 -3.37 -1.22
C PHE A 139 2.42 -2.27 -0.91
N SER A 140 2.05 -2.10 0.37
CA SER A 140 1.10 -1.07 0.79
C SER A 140 1.57 0.33 0.40
N ALA A 141 2.82 0.67 0.71
CA ALA A 141 3.41 1.97 0.40
C ALA A 141 3.48 2.22 -1.12
N ARG A 142 3.94 1.24 -1.90
CA ARG A 142 3.97 1.34 -3.37
C ARG A 142 2.58 1.50 -3.94
N ALA A 143 1.61 0.71 -3.46
CA ALA A 143 0.23 0.79 -3.92
C ALA A 143 -0.41 2.17 -3.64
N SER A 144 -0.06 2.83 -2.55
CA SER A 144 -0.60 4.15 -2.20
C SER A 144 0.12 5.33 -2.86
N GLU A 145 1.45 5.25 -3.02
CA GLU A 145 2.27 6.43 -3.32
C GLU A 145 2.99 6.35 -4.68
N ASP A 146 3.36 5.15 -5.12
CA ASP A 146 4.18 4.98 -6.32
C ASP A 146 3.33 5.03 -7.59
N ILE A 147 3.47 6.12 -8.33
CA ILE A 147 2.76 6.39 -9.59
C ILE A 147 3.06 5.32 -10.66
N ASN A 148 4.30 4.85 -10.73
CA ASN A 148 4.72 3.88 -11.74
C ASN A 148 4.29 2.45 -11.35
N PHE A 149 4.34 2.11 -10.06
CA PHE A 149 3.76 0.86 -9.59
C PHE A 149 2.25 0.80 -9.85
N ASN A 150 1.54 1.90 -9.64
CA ASN A 150 0.12 1.99 -9.97
C ASN A 150 -0.15 1.85 -11.47
N LEU A 151 0.66 2.50 -12.32
CA LEU A 151 0.61 2.32 -13.77
C LEU A 151 0.82 0.84 -14.14
N PHE A 152 1.81 0.17 -13.54
CA PHE A 152 2.05 -1.27 -13.74
C PHE A 152 0.81 -2.10 -13.39
N LEU A 153 0.19 -1.88 -12.22
CA LEU A 153 -1.01 -2.62 -11.80
C LEU A 153 -2.19 -2.40 -12.76
N TYR A 154 -2.45 -1.16 -13.17
CA TYR A 154 -3.49 -0.88 -14.17
C TYR A 154 -3.20 -1.55 -15.51
N SER A 155 -1.94 -1.54 -15.93
CA SER A 155 -1.50 -2.15 -17.18
C SER A 155 -1.65 -3.66 -17.17
N GLN A 156 -1.39 -4.32 -16.02
CA GLN A 156 -1.68 -5.74 -15.84
C GLN A 156 -3.17 -6.05 -15.96
N ILE A 157 -4.03 -5.21 -15.39
CA ILE A 157 -5.49 -5.39 -15.49
C ILE A 157 -5.95 -5.19 -16.93
N LEU A 158 -5.49 -4.14 -17.61
CA LEU A 158 -5.80 -3.87 -19.01
C LEU A 158 -5.37 -5.03 -19.92
N PHE A 159 -4.14 -5.51 -19.73
CA PHE A 159 -3.59 -6.65 -20.45
C PHE A 159 -4.43 -7.91 -20.23
N ARG A 160 -4.88 -8.17 -19.01
CA ARG A 160 -5.69 -9.38 -18.70
C ARG A 160 -7.13 -9.30 -19.16
N LEU A 161 -7.72 -8.11 -19.27
CA LEU A 161 -9.11 -7.95 -19.69
C LEU A 161 -9.27 -7.90 -21.20
N GLU A 162 -8.30 -7.35 -21.93
CA GLU A 162 -8.31 -7.20 -23.40
C GLU A 162 -9.58 -6.52 -23.93
N LYS A 163 -10.19 -5.61 -23.14
CA LYS A 163 -11.42 -4.88 -23.49
C LYS A 163 -11.17 -3.45 -23.96
N ILE A 164 -10.00 -2.90 -23.66
CA ILE A 164 -9.59 -1.54 -24.05
C ILE A 164 -8.31 -1.71 -24.88
N PRO A 165 -8.29 -1.27 -26.14
CA PRO A 165 -7.09 -1.28 -26.97
C PRO A 165 -5.93 -0.55 -26.28
N PHE A 166 -4.74 -1.14 -26.35
CA PHE A 166 -3.52 -0.53 -25.81
C PHE A 166 -2.34 -0.71 -26.77
N GLU A 167 -1.41 0.23 -26.71
CA GLU A 167 -0.11 0.13 -27.36
C GLU A 167 0.99 0.08 -26.30
N ILE A 168 2.04 -0.69 -26.55
CA ILE A 168 3.21 -0.74 -25.67
C ILE A 168 4.08 0.48 -25.95
N LYS A 169 4.19 1.37 -24.96
CA LYS A 169 5.10 2.51 -25.00
C LYS A 169 6.33 2.20 -24.16
N ARG A 170 7.49 2.12 -24.82
CA ARG A 170 8.77 2.04 -24.12
C ARG A 170 9.15 3.41 -23.62
N ASP A 171 9.44 3.49 -22.33
CA ASP A 171 9.99 4.65 -21.65
C ASP A 171 11.18 4.18 -20.82
N CYS A 172 12.35 4.79 -21.01
CA CYS A 172 13.59 4.38 -20.34
C CYS A 172 13.49 4.62 -18.83
N GLU A 173 12.81 5.70 -18.42
CA GLU A 173 12.64 6.06 -17.00
C GLU A 173 11.73 5.06 -16.26
N PHE A 174 10.79 4.43 -16.96
CA PHE A 174 9.93 3.39 -16.38
C PHE A 174 10.72 2.10 -16.08
N SER A 175 11.70 1.76 -16.93
CA SER A 175 12.55 0.57 -16.76
C SER A 175 13.74 0.74 -15.80
N GLU A 176 14.11 1.98 -15.48
CA GLU A 176 15.30 2.31 -14.66
C GLU A 176 15.05 2.31 -13.14
N LEU A 177 13.81 2.10 -12.68
CA LEU A 177 13.50 1.97 -11.23
C LEU A 177 14.07 0.69 -10.56
N LYS A 178 14.97 -0.02 -11.26
CA LYS A 178 15.84 -1.03 -10.67
C LYS A 178 16.66 -0.37 -9.55
N VAL A 179 16.35 -0.72 -8.31
CA VAL A 179 17.15 -0.45 -7.11
C VAL A 179 17.04 0.99 -6.58
N GLN A 180 15.90 1.33 -5.98
CA GLN A 180 15.94 2.14 -4.77
C GLN A 180 15.89 1.21 -3.57
N GLU A 181 17.06 0.64 -3.25
CA GLU A 181 17.33 0.20 -1.88
C GLU A 181 17.07 1.38 -0.95
N GLY A 182 16.29 1.13 0.10
CA GLY A 182 15.91 2.14 1.08
C GLY A 182 17.14 2.87 1.61
N THR A 183 17.39 4.07 1.10
CA THR A 183 18.34 4.97 1.72
C THR A 183 17.64 5.52 2.95
N GLN A 184 17.77 4.81 4.08
CA GLN A 184 17.50 5.42 5.38
C GLN A 184 18.47 6.61 5.51
N SER A 185 17.95 7.81 5.27
CA SER A 185 18.65 9.03 5.62
C SER A 185 18.86 9.04 7.13
N GLN A 186 20.02 8.56 7.58
CA GLN A 186 20.49 8.83 8.95
C GLN A 186 20.90 10.30 9.02
N GLY A 187 19.88 11.16 9.10
CA GLY A 187 20.07 12.55 9.46
C GLY A 187 20.75 12.63 10.83
N ILE A 188 21.65 13.60 10.94
CA ILE A 188 22.50 13.95 12.10
C ILE A 188 21.72 14.01 13.44
N SER A 189 20.39 14.11 13.41
CA SER A 189 19.48 14.00 14.55
C SER A 189 19.46 12.63 15.27
N GLY A 190 19.94 11.56 14.63
CA GLY A 190 19.93 10.21 15.20
C GLY A 190 20.88 10.00 16.38
N ARG A 191 21.99 10.75 16.46
CA ARG A 191 23.00 10.60 17.52
C ARG A 191 22.55 11.24 18.84
N PHE A 192 21.86 12.37 18.77
CA PHE A 192 21.34 13.08 19.95
C PHE A 192 20.14 12.34 20.56
N LYS A 193 19.26 11.76 19.72
CA LYS A 193 18.13 10.93 20.17
C LYS A 193 18.56 9.64 20.88
N ARG A 194 19.72 9.06 20.54
CA ARG A 194 20.21 7.80 21.14
C ARG A 194 20.69 7.96 22.58
N THR A 195 21.31 9.10 22.89
CA THR A 195 21.92 9.36 24.20
C THR A 195 20.87 9.73 25.25
N THR A 196 19.87 10.54 24.86
CA THR A 196 18.73 10.87 25.72
C THR A 196 17.83 9.67 25.99
N LYS A 197 17.66 8.77 25.01
CA LYS A 197 16.90 7.51 25.17
C LYS A 197 17.48 6.61 26.26
N ARG A 198 18.80 6.38 26.27
CA ARG A 198 19.48 5.55 27.29
C ARG A 198 19.37 6.12 28.70
N PHE A 199 19.33 7.44 28.82
CA PHE A 199 19.16 8.10 30.12
C PHE A 199 17.73 7.94 30.64
N PHE A 200 16.73 8.07 29.75
CA PHE A 200 15.32 7.86 30.08
C PHE A 200 15.03 6.39 30.44
N GLU A 201 15.58 5.44 29.69
CA GLU A 201 15.47 3.99 29.97
C GLU A 201 16.04 3.63 31.35
N LYS A 202 17.20 4.19 31.74
CA LYS A 202 17.80 4.01 33.07
C LYS A 202 17.01 4.68 34.21
N LEU A 203 16.32 5.77 33.92
CA LEU A 203 15.47 6.45 34.89
C LEU A 203 14.16 5.67 35.12
N LEU A 204 13.57 5.17 34.03
CA LEU A 204 12.37 4.31 34.04
C LEU A 204 12.65 2.92 34.64
N SER A 205 13.85 2.37 34.50
CA SER A 205 14.18 1.09 35.15
C SER A 205 14.21 1.20 36.68
N LYS A 206 14.29 2.42 37.24
CA LYS A 206 14.30 2.69 38.68
C LYS A 206 12.93 3.09 39.23
N THR A 207 11.89 3.25 38.40
CA THR A 207 10.54 3.53 38.90
C THR A 207 9.87 2.26 39.41
N PRO A 208 9.11 2.32 40.52
CA PRO A 208 8.36 1.18 41.04
C PRO A 208 7.37 0.59 40.03
N ASP A 209 7.21 -0.73 40.03
CA ASP A 209 6.45 -1.44 38.99
C ASP A 209 4.94 -1.15 39.00
N HIS A 210 4.39 -0.64 40.11
CA HIS A 210 2.98 -0.22 40.15
C HIS A 210 2.69 0.99 39.25
N TYR A 211 3.71 1.76 38.84
CA TYR A 211 3.58 2.85 37.86
C TYR A 211 3.74 2.41 36.40
N LYS A 212 3.98 1.12 36.11
CA LYS A 212 4.25 0.58 34.76
C LYS A 212 3.16 -0.34 34.23
N GLN A 213 1.96 -0.30 34.80
CA GLN A 213 0.90 -1.27 34.46
C GLN A 213 0.42 -1.19 33.01
N ILE A 214 0.50 -0.03 32.36
CA ILE A 214 0.06 0.14 30.96
C ILE A 214 1.25 0.62 30.12
N VAL A 215 1.51 -0.05 29.01
CA VAL A 215 2.54 0.31 28.03
C VAL A 215 1.85 0.80 26.75
N PHE A 216 2.23 1.98 26.27
CA PHE A 216 1.71 2.50 25.00
C PHE A 216 2.62 2.09 23.86
N PHE A 217 2.09 1.27 22.94
CA PHE A 217 2.68 1.04 21.63
C PHE A 217 2.13 2.07 20.65
N GLU A 218 3.04 2.77 19.96
CA GLU A 218 2.72 3.74 18.90
C GLU A 218 1.61 4.73 19.27
N CYS A 219 1.85 5.49 20.33
CA CYS A 219 0.94 6.56 20.69
C CYS A 219 1.04 7.69 19.65
N ALA A 220 0.03 7.81 18.78
CA ALA A 220 -0.11 8.92 17.81
C ALA A 220 -0.45 10.27 18.47
N LEU A 221 -0.40 10.35 19.81
CA LEU A 221 -0.63 11.56 20.58
C LEU A 221 0.59 12.48 20.52
N SER A 222 0.33 13.78 20.56
CA SER A 222 1.41 14.75 20.79
C SER A 222 2.06 14.51 22.16
N PHE A 223 3.33 14.88 22.32
CA PHE A 223 4.06 14.67 23.58
C PHE A 223 3.34 15.26 24.82
N ARG A 224 2.63 16.38 24.65
CA ARG A 224 1.85 17.02 25.73
C ARG A 224 0.63 16.18 26.12
N GLU A 225 -0.07 15.63 25.15
CA GLU A 225 -1.23 14.76 25.38
C GLU A 225 -0.79 13.43 25.99
N PHE A 226 0.35 12.89 25.56
CA PHE A 226 0.95 11.70 26.18
C PHE A 226 1.26 11.93 27.66
N LEU A 227 1.90 13.05 28.03
CA LEU A 227 2.17 13.37 29.43
C LEU A 227 0.89 13.58 30.24
N LYS A 228 -0.10 14.28 29.67
CA LYS A 228 -1.40 14.48 30.32
C LYS A 228 -2.12 13.15 30.58
N LEU A 229 -2.08 12.25 29.61
CA LEU A 229 -2.67 10.91 29.71
C LEU A 229 -1.97 10.07 30.79
N ASN A 230 -0.64 10.08 30.83
CA ASN A 230 0.12 9.40 31.89
C ASN A 230 -0.22 9.93 33.28
N PHE A 231 -0.33 11.25 33.42
CA PHE A 231 -0.74 11.89 34.67
C PHE A 231 -2.16 11.50 35.10
N LEU A 232 -3.12 11.49 34.17
CA LEU A 232 -4.51 11.08 34.44
C LEU A 232 -4.62 9.61 34.85
N LEU A 233 -3.76 8.76 34.28
CA LEU A 233 -3.71 7.33 34.59
C LEU A 233 -2.85 7.03 35.84
N GLY A 234 -2.28 8.06 36.49
CA GLY A 234 -1.43 7.91 37.66
C GLY A 234 -0.19 7.07 37.40
N GLN A 235 0.33 7.05 36.16
CA GLN A 235 1.39 6.15 35.72
C GLN A 235 2.51 6.86 34.97
N ILE A 236 3.62 6.16 34.77
CA ILE A 236 4.77 6.63 33.99
C ILE A 236 5.10 5.54 32.96
N SER A 237 4.37 5.55 31.84
CA SER A 237 4.55 4.59 30.76
C SER A 237 5.74 4.95 29.89
N CYS A 238 6.51 3.95 29.48
CA CYS A 238 7.52 4.11 28.45
C CYS A 238 6.84 4.10 27.08
N LEU A 239 7.17 5.07 26.23
CA LEU A 239 6.85 5.02 24.81
C LEU A 239 7.93 4.13 24.17
N VAL A 240 7.56 2.96 23.65
CA VAL A 240 8.49 2.04 23.00
C VAL A 240 8.44 2.33 21.50
N PRO A 241 9.37 3.12 20.93
CA PRO A 241 9.45 3.27 19.48
C PRO A 241 9.96 1.98 18.88
N GLN A 242 9.33 1.52 17.81
CA GLN A 242 9.80 0.35 17.06
C GLN A 242 11.19 0.66 16.50
N LYS A 243 12.20 -0.05 17.02
CA LYS A 243 13.46 -0.20 16.31
C LYS A 243 13.91 -1.64 16.47
N ASP A 244 13.89 -2.33 15.33
CA ASP A 244 14.41 -3.66 15.05
C ASP A 244 13.79 -4.79 15.88
N SER A 245 12.84 -5.50 15.26
CA SER A 245 12.18 -6.74 15.74
C SER A 245 11.54 -6.67 17.13
N ALA A 246 10.23 -6.94 17.20
CA ALA A 246 9.62 -7.32 18.47
C ALA A 246 10.41 -8.52 19.04
N PRO A 247 10.81 -8.51 20.33
CA PRO A 247 11.49 -9.66 20.91
C PRO A 247 10.57 -10.87 20.75
N PHE A 248 11.10 -11.93 20.12
CA PHE A 248 10.44 -13.21 20.00
C PHE A 248 10.07 -13.70 21.40
N ILE A 249 8.78 -13.68 21.73
CA ILE A 249 8.27 -14.29 22.96
C ILE A 249 8.29 -15.79 22.69
N ALA A 250 9.28 -16.49 23.22
CA ALA A 250 9.32 -17.94 23.15
C ALA A 250 8.02 -18.51 23.75
N PRO A 251 7.36 -19.48 23.09
CA PRO A 251 6.16 -20.10 23.64
C PRO A 251 6.49 -20.73 25.00
N ILE A 252 5.63 -20.49 25.98
CA ILE A 252 5.68 -21.16 27.27
C ILE A 252 5.54 -22.65 27.00
N GLN A 253 6.62 -23.41 27.23
CA GLN A 253 6.58 -24.86 27.20
C GLN A 253 5.54 -25.31 28.24
N LYS A 254 4.51 -26.02 27.77
CA LYS A 254 3.69 -26.89 28.61
C LYS A 254 4.25 -28.30 28.55
#